data_AF-Q5V188-F1
#
_entry.id   AF-Q5V188-F1
#
_cell.length_a   1.000
_cell.length_b   1.000
_cell.length_c   1.000
_cell.angle_alpha   90.00
_cell.angle_beta   90.00
_cell.angle_gamma   90.00
#
_symmetry.space_group_name_H-M   'P 1'
#
loop_
_entity.id
_entity.type
_entity.pdbx_description
1 polymer ?
#
loop_
_entity_poly.entity_id
_entity_poly.type
_entity_poly.pdbx_seq_one_letter_code
_entity_poly.pdbx_strand_id
1 'polypeptide(L)'
;MPFETPDLLGPSEPVPDRLSANEFLLRPLTPTDAEIDYEAVTESGDRLHGIFGPDDEWPTGLTPEQNRIDVCWHYREHQRRDAFTYGVFDPAETTELGCLYVQPTRIEGYDAAVYYWTAAAAVERGLADEIETACREWVATEWPFGRVAYPGRDVSWQAVPAAGTEGD
;
A
#
# COMPACT_ATOMS: atom_id res chain seq x y z
N MET A 1 4.93 -15.38 22.00
CA MET A 1 5.21 -13.93 22.14
C MET A 1 4.63 -13.29 20.90
N PRO A 2 3.72 -12.30 20.95
CA PRO A 2 3.35 -11.61 19.72
C PRO A 2 4.62 -10.92 19.21
N PHE A 3 4.93 -11.10 17.94
CA PHE A 3 6.06 -10.43 17.30
C PHE A 3 5.81 -8.92 17.39
N GLU A 4 6.60 -8.21 18.20
CA GLU A 4 6.60 -6.74 18.21
C GLU A 4 7.38 -6.29 16.97
N THR A 5 6.68 -6.07 15.86
CA THR A 5 7.22 -5.30 14.75
C THR A 5 7.48 -3.90 15.28
N PRO A 6 8.74 -3.39 15.24
CA PRO A 6 9.02 -2.03 15.67
C PRO A 6 8.23 -1.03 14.82
N ASP A 7 7.75 0.04 15.45
CA ASP A 7 7.06 1.13 14.75
C ASP A 7 7.94 1.65 13.60
N LEU A 8 7.35 1.81 12.42
CA LEU A 8 8.02 2.43 11.27
C LEU A 8 8.25 3.92 11.52
N LEU A 9 7.32 4.55 12.24
CA LEU A 9 7.43 5.93 12.67
C LEU A 9 7.31 6.01 14.19
N GLY A 10 8.27 6.66 14.84
CA GLY A 10 8.23 6.89 16.28
C GLY A 10 6.98 7.68 16.71
N PRO A 11 6.68 7.74 18.01
CA PRO A 11 5.39 8.25 18.52
C PRO A 11 5.14 9.75 18.26
N SER A 12 6.18 10.51 17.90
CA SER A 12 6.11 11.96 17.69
C SER A 12 6.19 12.38 16.22
N GLU A 13 6.55 11.46 15.33
CA GLU A 13 6.62 11.73 13.90
C GLU A 13 5.20 11.93 13.34
N PRO A 14 4.98 12.97 12.52
CA PRO A 14 3.70 13.14 11.86
C PRO A 14 3.45 11.99 10.87
N VAL A 15 2.21 11.50 10.85
CA VAL A 15 1.73 10.57 9.83
C VAL A 15 0.82 11.39 8.90
N PRO A 16 1.07 11.40 7.58
CA PRO A 16 0.21 12.13 6.66
C PRO A 16 -1.23 11.61 6.67
N ASP A 17 -2.21 12.44 7.02
CA ASP A 17 -3.60 11.99 7.17
C ASP A 17 -4.33 11.82 5.82
N ARG A 18 -4.02 12.67 4.84
CA ARG A 18 -4.70 12.69 3.54
C ARG A 18 -3.91 13.43 2.47
N LEU A 19 -4.05 12.99 1.22
CA LEU A 19 -3.77 13.79 0.02
C LEU A 19 -5.09 14.09 -0.70
N SER A 20 -5.27 15.32 -1.17
CA SER A 20 -6.42 15.69 -2.00
C SER A 20 -5.94 16.23 -3.34
N ALA A 21 -6.24 15.50 -4.41
CA ALA A 21 -6.05 15.92 -5.79
C ALA A 21 -7.42 16.32 -6.39
N ASN A 22 -7.44 16.66 -7.69
CA ASN A 22 -8.66 17.13 -8.34
C ASN A 22 -9.67 15.98 -8.56
N GLU A 23 -9.20 14.82 -9.03
CA GLU A 23 -10.02 13.68 -9.44
C GLU A 23 -9.96 12.50 -8.46
N PHE A 24 -9.14 12.59 -7.41
CA PHE A 24 -8.98 11.55 -6.41
C PHE A 24 -8.43 12.10 -5.08
N LEU A 25 -8.48 11.27 -4.04
CA LEU A 25 -7.87 11.53 -2.75
C LEU A 25 -7.22 10.26 -2.20
N LEU A 26 -6.23 10.41 -1.33
CA LEU A 26 -5.66 9.31 -0.55
C LEU A 26 -6.05 9.50 0.91
N ARG A 27 -6.47 8.43 1.56
CA ARG A 27 -6.67 8.40 3.02
C ARG A 27 -6.44 6.99 3.56
N PRO A 28 -6.18 6.82 4.88
CA PRO A 28 -6.03 5.51 5.48
C PRO A 28 -7.23 4.61 5.17
N LEU A 29 -6.96 3.34 4.85
CA LEU A 29 -8.02 2.34 4.79
C LEU A 29 -8.62 2.14 6.17
N THR A 30 -9.93 1.95 6.20
CA THR A 30 -10.72 1.70 7.41
C THR A 30 -11.56 0.43 7.22
N PRO A 31 -12.02 -0.22 8.31
CA PRO A 31 -12.83 -1.44 8.17
C PRO A 31 -14.11 -1.28 7.36
N THR A 32 -14.62 -0.05 7.20
CA THR A 32 -15.81 0.23 6.39
C THR A 32 -15.55 0.21 4.89
N ASP A 33 -14.28 0.26 4.46
CA ASP A 33 -13.90 0.26 3.05
C ASP A 33 -13.80 -1.15 2.46
N ALA A 34 -13.88 -2.20 3.30
CA ALA A 34 -13.59 -3.58 2.90
C ALA A 34 -14.41 -4.12 1.72
N GLU A 35 -15.60 -3.57 1.47
CA GLU A 35 -16.43 -3.94 0.32
C GLU A 35 -15.95 -3.25 -0.97
N ILE A 36 -15.63 -1.95 -0.91
CA ILE A 36 -15.13 -1.17 -2.05
C ILE A 36 -13.72 -1.64 -2.45
N ASP A 37 -12.88 -1.91 -1.45
CA ASP A 37 -11.53 -2.46 -1.66
C ASP A 37 -11.59 -3.84 -2.31
N TYR A 38 -12.49 -4.72 -1.84
CA TYR A 38 -12.68 -6.04 -2.45
C TYR A 38 -13.12 -5.94 -3.92
N GLU A 39 -14.03 -5.02 -4.24
CA GLU A 39 -14.47 -4.75 -5.61
C GLU A 39 -13.29 -4.32 -6.48
N ALA A 40 -12.53 -3.30 -6.05
CA ALA A 40 -11.38 -2.79 -6.78
C ALA A 40 -10.29 -3.85 -6.99
N VAL A 41 -9.98 -4.65 -5.96
CA VAL A 41 -8.99 -5.74 -6.04
C VAL A 41 -9.45 -6.84 -6.99
N THR A 42 -10.70 -7.28 -6.88
CA THR A 42 -11.22 -8.37 -7.71
C THR A 42 -11.31 -7.97 -9.18
N GLU A 43 -11.79 -6.76 -9.48
CA GLU A 43 -11.87 -6.24 -10.84
C GLU A 43 -10.48 -6.00 -11.46
N SER A 44 -9.48 -5.73 -10.62
CA SER A 44 -8.11 -5.45 -11.06
C SER A 44 -7.21 -6.69 -11.06
N GLY A 45 -7.72 -7.88 -10.73
CA GLY A 45 -6.92 -9.07 -10.39
C GLY A 45 -5.77 -9.38 -11.35
N ASP A 46 -6.04 -9.43 -12.67
CA ASP A 46 -5.01 -9.71 -13.70
C ASP A 46 -3.87 -8.68 -13.73
N ARG A 47 -4.11 -7.45 -13.26
CA ARG A 47 -3.13 -6.37 -13.22
C ARG A 47 -2.33 -6.35 -11.91
N LEU A 48 -2.86 -6.99 -10.87
CA LEU A 48 -2.33 -6.94 -9.52
C LEU A 48 -1.35 -8.07 -9.21
N HIS A 49 -1.31 -9.12 -10.05
CA HIS A 49 -0.31 -10.18 -9.93
C HIS A 49 1.11 -9.60 -9.94
N GLY A 50 1.91 -10.07 -9.00
CA GLY A 50 3.31 -9.69 -8.92
C GLY A 50 3.59 -8.35 -8.23
N ILE A 51 2.58 -7.62 -7.76
CA ILE A 51 2.76 -6.31 -7.10
C ILE A 51 3.61 -6.41 -5.84
N PHE A 52 3.50 -7.49 -5.06
CA PHE A 52 4.33 -7.71 -3.86
C PHE A 52 5.47 -8.72 -4.05
N GLY A 53 5.76 -9.11 -5.30
CA GLY A 53 6.91 -9.96 -5.63
C GLY A 53 6.61 -10.88 -6.82
N PRO A 54 7.62 -11.38 -7.54
CA PRO A 54 7.42 -12.15 -8.78
C PRO A 54 6.69 -13.49 -8.57
N ASP A 55 6.75 -14.05 -7.36
CA ASP A 55 6.11 -15.31 -6.99
C ASP A 55 4.79 -15.09 -6.22
N ASP A 56 4.35 -13.84 -6.08
CA ASP A 56 3.09 -13.51 -5.40
C ASP A 56 1.89 -13.68 -6.34
N GLU A 57 0.99 -14.57 -5.96
CA GLU A 57 -0.24 -14.90 -6.69
C GLU A 57 -1.43 -14.04 -6.27
N TRP A 58 -1.29 -13.13 -5.29
CA TRP A 58 -2.35 -12.21 -4.91
C TRP A 58 -2.84 -11.40 -6.13
N PRO A 59 -4.16 -11.20 -6.32
CA PRO A 59 -5.27 -11.56 -5.42
C PRO A 59 -6.00 -12.86 -5.79
N THR A 60 -5.33 -13.84 -6.41
CA THR A 60 -5.98 -15.08 -6.88
C THR A 60 -6.70 -15.83 -5.77
N GLY A 61 -8.00 -16.05 -5.93
CA GLY A 61 -8.83 -16.79 -4.97
C GLY A 61 -9.18 -16.02 -3.70
N LEU A 62 -8.90 -14.71 -3.65
CA LEU A 62 -9.27 -13.84 -2.54
C LEU A 62 -10.80 -13.83 -2.36
N THR A 63 -11.25 -14.05 -1.12
CA THR A 63 -12.67 -13.98 -0.74
C THR A 63 -12.99 -12.65 -0.06
N PRO A 64 -14.27 -12.22 -0.04
CA PRO A 64 -14.66 -10.99 0.67
C PRO A 64 -14.32 -11.02 2.17
N GLU A 65 -14.35 -12.20 2.79
CA GLU A 65 -14.01 -12.36 4.21
C GLU A 65 -12.51 -12.20 4.46
N GLN A 66 -11.67 -12.81 3.62
CA GLN A 66 -10.22 -12.63 3.68
C GLN A 66 -9.85 -11.16 3.44
N ASN A 67 -10.43 -10.53 2.43
CA ASN A 67 -10.19 -9.11 2.15
C ASN A 67 -10.54 -8.22 3.35
N ARG A 68 -11.70 -8.46 3.98
CA ARG A 68 -12.08 -7.73 5.20
C ARG A 68 -11.06 -7.92 6.33
N ILE A 69 -10.51 -9.12 6.49
CA ILE A 69 -9.46 -9.39 7.49
C ILE A 69 -8.21 -8.56 7.17
N ASP A 70 -7.79 -8.53 5.91
CA ASP A 70 -6.61 -7.76 5.46
C ASP A 70 -6.83 -6.25 5.68
N VAL A 71 -7.98 -5.71 5.30
CA VAL A 71 -8.33 -4.29 5.56
C VAL A 71 -8.36 -3.98 7.05
N CYS A 72 -8.90 -4.88 7.89
CA CYS A 72 -8.86 -4.71 9.34
C CYS A 72 -7.43 -4.75 9.89
N TRP A 73 -6.58 -5.59 9.31
CA TRP A 73 -5.18 -5.69 9.68
C TRP A 73 -4.42 -4.40 9.32
N HIS A 74 -4.56 -3.91 8.09
CA HIS A 74 -3.98 -2.63 7.66
C HIS A 74 -4.45 -1.45 8.50
N TYR A 75 -5.73 -1.41 8.87
CA TYR A 75 -6.23 -0.41 9.81
C TYR A 75 -5.52 -0.53 11.17
N ARG A 76 -5.31 -1.76 11.67
CA ARG A 76 -4.60 -1.99 12.93
C ARG A 76 -3.12 -1.61 12.84
N GLU A 77 -2.46 -1.88 11.73
CA GLU A 77 -1.08 -1.46 11.46
C GLU A 77 -0.96 0.06 11.50
N HIS A 78 -1.88 0.76 10.84
CA HIS A 78 -1.93 2.23 10.86
C HIS A 78 -2.05 2.78 12.29
N GLN A 79 -2.90 2.18 13.14
CA GLN A 79 -3.03 2.57 14.55
C GLN A 79 -1.78 2.25 15.39
N ARG A 80 -1.03 1.21 15.01
CA ARG A 80 0.22 0.79 15.67
C ARG A 80 1.43 1.56 15.15
N ARG A 81 1.31 2.22 14.00
CA ARG A 81 2.39 2.96 13.33
C ARG A 81 3.53 2.07 12.84
N ASP A 82 3.27 0.78 12.65
CA ASP A 82 4.25 -0.19 12.13
C ASP A 82 4.18 -0.35 10.60
N ALA A 83 3.01 -0.15 9.99
CA ALA A 83 2.84 0.03 8.55
C ALA A 83 1.62 0.92 8.27
N PHE A 84 1.57 1.50 7.07
CA PHE A 84 0.49 2.41 6.69
C PHE A 84 -0.03 2.09 5.30
N THR A 85 -1.34 1.90 5.21
CA THR A 85 -2.04 1.63 3.95
C THR A 85 -3.08 2.71 3.68
N TYR A 86 -3.02 3.29 2.49
CA TYR A 86 -3.92 4.34 2.01
C TYR A 86 -4.65 3.86 0.77
N GLY A 87 -5.97 3.85 0.82
CA GLY A 87 -6.78 3.71 -0.39
C GLY A 87 -6.76 5.02 -1.17
N VAL A 88 -6.71 4.91 -2.49
CA VAL A 88 -6.90 6.02 -3.43
C VAL A 88 -8.37 5.97 -3.82
N PHE A 89 -9.14 7.01 -3.51
CA PHE A 89 -10.58 7.04 -3.79
C PHE A 89 -10.93 8.16 -4.74
N ASP A 90 -12.05 8.03 -5.43
CA ASP A 90 -12.69 9.18 -6.08
C ASP A 90 -13.16 10.22 -5.01
N PRO A 91 -13.48 11.47 -5.39
CA PRO A 91 -13.80 12.52 -4.42
C PRO A 91 -15.07 12.25 -3.60
N ALA A 92 -15.93 11.36 -4.11
CA ALA A 92 -17.15 10.92 -3.42
C ALA A 92 -16.89 9.74 -2.45
N GLU A 93 -15.69 9.15 -2.48
CA GLU A 93 -15.31 7.97 -1.71
C GLU A 93 -16.24 6.77 -1.98
N THR A 94 -16.67 6.63 -3.23
CA THR A 94 -17.57 5.56 -3.70
C THR A 94 -16.87 4.55 -4.59
N THR A 95 -15.67 4.87 -5.09
CA THR A 95 -14.86 3.95 -5.89
C THR A 95 -13.41 4.03 -5.45
N GLU A 96 -12.79 2.88 -5.20
CA GLU A 96 -11.34 2.79 -5.02
C GLU A 96 -10.64 2.69 -6.38
N LEU A 97 -9.66 3.57 -6.54
CA LEU A 97 -8.90 3.85 -7.76
C LEU A 97 -7.47 3.30 -7.65
N GLY A 98 -7.08 2.74 -6.52
CA GLY A 98 -5.74 2.28 -6.25
C GLY A 98 -5.47 2.17 -4.75
N CYS A 99 -4.28 1.70 -4.39
CA CYS A 99 -3.85 1.65 -3.00
C CYS A 99 -2.34 1.90 -2.89
N LEU A 100 -1.91 2.44 -1.76
CA LEU A 100 -0.53 2.77 -1.43
C LEU A 100 -0.17 2.17 -0.06
N TYR A 101 0.94 1.44 -0.02
CA TYR A 101 1.46 0.77 1.17
C TYR A 101 2.83 1.35 1.48
N VAL A 102 3.03 1.73 2.74
CA VAL A 102 4.29 2.22 3.29
C VAL A 102 4.63 1.33 4.47
N GLN A 103 5.68 0.51 4.32
CA GLN A 103 6.00 -0.54 5.28
C GLN A 103 7.50 -0.64 5.57
N PRO A 104 7.91 -1.28 6.68
CA PRO A 104 9.31 -1.50 6.99
C PRO A 104 10.02 -2.27 5.88
N THR A 105 11.30 -1.96 5.68
CA THR A 105 12.13 -2.61 4.66
C THR A 105 13.36 -3.25 5.27
N ARG A 106 13.78 -4.38 4.69
CA ARG A 106 15.07 -5.03 4.98
C ARG A 106 16.16 -4.64 3.98
N ILE A 107 15.83 -3.83 2.97
CA ILE A 107 16.77 -3.41 1.94
C ILE A 107 17.73 -2.39 2.55
N GLU A 108 19.02 -2.70 2.57
CA GLU A 108 20.02 -1.84 3.19
C GLU A 108 20.04 -0.43 2.56
N GLY A 109 20.13 0.57 3.44
CA GLY A 109 20.22 1.97 3.03
C GLY A 109 18.88 2.62 2.66
N TYR A 110 17.74 1.97 2.92
CA TYR A 110 16.40 2.55 2.79
C TYR A 110 15.68 2.54 4.15
N ASP A 111 14.86 3.57 4.38
CA ASP A 111 14.10 3.74 5.62
C ASP A 111 12.76 2.98 5.58
N ALA A 112 12.15 2.90 4.40
CA ALA A 112 10.87 2.22 4.16
C ALA A 112 10.81 1.61 2.76
N ALA A 113 9.90 0.67 2.54
CA ALA A 113 9.50 0.18 1.23
C ALA A 113 8.09 0.65 0.92
N VAL A 114 7.90 1.09 -0.31
CA VAL A 114 6.64 1.61 -0.82
C VAL A 114 6.16 0.76 -1.97
N TYR A 115 4.91 0.31 -1.86
CA TYR A 115 4.20 -0.42 -2.89
C TYR A 115 2.95 0.37 -3.21
N TYR A 116 2.53 0.33 -4.47
CA TYR A 116 1.25 0.91 -4.85
C TYR A 116 0.71 0.17 -6.06
N TRP A 117 -0.58 0.29 -6.29
CA TRP A 117 -1.25 -0.18 -7.49
C TRP A 117 -2.40 0.75 -7.86
N THR A 118 -2.78 0.73 -9.13
CA THR A 118 -3.91 1.49 -9.68
C THR A 118 -5.01 0.53 -10.10
N ALA A 119 -6.23 0.77 -9.67
CA ALA A 119 -7.38 -0.07 -10.00
C ALA A 119 -7.73 0.01 -11.50
N ALA A 120 -8.48 -0.98 -12.01
CA ALA A 120 -9.04 -0.95 -13.36
C ALA A 120 -9.86 0.34 -13.60
N ALA A 121 -10.67 0.75 -12.62
CA ALA A 121 -11.44 1.99 -12.68
C ALA A 121 -10.57 3.25 -12.87
N ALA A 122 -9.38 3.32 -12.27
CA ALA A 122 -8.44 4.42 -12.50
C ALA A 122 -7.90 4.42 -13.94
N VAL A 123 -7.58 3.25 -14.47
CA VAL A 123 -7.09 3.09 -15.85
C VAL A 123 -8.15 3.51 -16.86
N GLU A 124 -9.40 3.08 -16.66
CA GLU A 124 -10.53 3.45 -17.51
C GLU A 124 -10.79 4.96 -17.52
N ARG A 125 -10.56 5.61 -16.38
CA ARG A 125 -10.67 7.08 -16.22
C ARG A 125 -9.43 7.84 -16.70
N GLY A 126 -8.36 7.15 -17.11
CA GLY A 126 -7.11 7.78 -17.52
C GLY A 126 -6.31 8.42 -16.37
N LEU A 127 -6.55 7.99 -15.13
CA LEU A 127 -5.95 8.56 -13.92
C LEU A 127 -4.70 7.80 -13.43
N ALA A 128 -4.36 6.66 -14.04
CA ALA A 128 -3.28 5.80 -13.54
C ALA A 128 -1.94 6.54 -13.38
N ASP A 129 -1.47 7.21 -14.43
CA ASP A 129 -0.19 7.96 -14.39
C ASP A 129 -0.21 9.12 -13.39
N GLU A 130 -1.37 9.78 -13.23
CA GLU A 130 -1.54 10.88 -12.26
C GLU A 130 -1.48 10.36 -10.82
N ILE A 131 -2.15 9.24 -10.54
CA ILE A 131 -2.11 8.58 -9.23
C ILE A 131 -0.69 8.11 -8.90
N GLU A 132 0.01 7.47 -9.84
CA GLU A 132 1.39 7.04 -9.61
C GLU A 132 2.32 8.21 -9.29
N THR A 133 2.20 9.31 -10.04
CA THR A 133 2.98 10.53 -9.83
C THR A 133 2.67 11.13 -8.46
N ALA A 134 1.39 11.27 -8.12
CA ALA A 134 0.94 11.81 -6.85
C ALA A 134 1.40 10.97 -5.65
N CYS A 135 1.33 9.64 -5.73
CA CYS A 135 1.83 8.74 -4.69
C CYS A 135 3.33 8.96 -4.42
N ARG A 136 4.14 9.08 -5.48
CA ARG A 136 5.59 9.29 -5.36
C ARG A 136 5.93 10.66 -4.81
N GLU A 137 5.29 11.71 -5.32
CA GLU A 137 5.49 13.08 -4.83
C GLU A 137 5.07 13.19 -3.36
N TRP A 138 3.91 12.65 -3.00
CA TRP A 138 3.41 12.70 -1.63
C TRP A 138 4.31 11.97 -0.64
N VAL A 139 4.83 10.79 -1.01
CA VAL A 139 5.82 10.09 -0.18
C VAL A 139 7.12 10.90 -0.07
N ALA A 140 7.56 11.57 -1.13
CA ALA A 140 8.79 12.35 -1.11
C ALA A 140 8.67 13.67 -0.30
N THR A 141 7.47 14.25 -0.18
CA THR A 141 7.29 15.57 0.45
C THR A 141 6.69 15.53 1.84
N GLU A 142 5.75 14.61 2.11
CA GLU A 142 4.98 14.61 3.36
C GLU A 142 5.51 13.60 4.39
N TRP A 143 6.26 12.58 3.95
CA TRP A 143 6.78 11.56 4.85
C TRP A 143 8.17 11.90 5.37
N PRO A 144 8.52 11.52 6.61
CA PRO A 144 9.80 11.89 7.24
C PRO A 144 10.98 11.00 6.80
N PHE A 145 10.86 10.27 5.69
CA PHE A 145 11.90 9.35 5.23
C PHE A 145 12.96 10.09 4.42
N GLY A 146 14.23 9.73 4.62
CA GLY A 146 15.33 10.21 3.80
C GLY A 146 15.43 9.44 2.47
N ARG A 147 15.18 8.13 2.50
CA ARG A 147 15.23 7.28 1.30
C ARG A 147 14.21 6.14 1.36
N VAL A 148 13.34 6.09 0.36
CA VAL A 148 12.32 5.04 0.21
C VAL A 148 12.65 4.11 -0.95
N ALA A 149 12.42 2.81 -0.76
CA ALA A 149 12.55 1.81 -1.80
C ALA A 149 11.21 1.64 -2.52
N TYR A 150 11.25 1.47 -3.85
CA TYR A 150 10.11 1.03 -4.64
C TYR A 150 10.44 -0.32 -5.29
N PRO A 151 10.26 -1.45 -4.56
CA PRO A 151 10.54 -2.79 -5.08
C PRO A 151 9.75 -3.11 -6.35
N GLY A 152 10.38 -3.86 -7.27
CA GLY A 152 9.82 -4.19 -8.59
C GLY A 152 9.77 -3.02 -9.57
N ARG A 153 10.12 -1.80 -9.12
CA ARG A 153 10.17 -0.58 -9.94
C ARG A 153 11.60 -0.05 -9.98
N ASP A 154 11.97 0.74 -8.97
CA ASP A 154 13.27 1.41 -8.88
C ASP A 154 14.32 0.50 -8.24
N VAL A 155 13.87 -0.49 -7.46
CA VAL A 155 14.71 -1.51 -6.83
C VAL A 155 14.32 -2.89 -7.35
N SER A 156 15.28 -3.62 -7.93
CA SER A 156 15.04 -4.99 -8.42
C SER A 156 14.62 -5.92 -7.28
N TRP A 157 13.70 -6.85 -7.56
CA TRP A 157 13.30 -7.90 -6.62
C TRP A 157 14.49 -8.73 -6.09
N GLN A 158 15.56 -8.87 -6.87
CA GLN A 158 16.77 -9.59 -6.43
C GLN A 158 17.53 -8.88 -5.29
N ALA A 159 17.32 -7.57 -5.13
CA ALA A 159 17.90 -6.78 -4.06
C ALA A 159 17.04 -6.78 -2.80
N VAL A 160 15.80 -7.29 -2.87
CA VAL A 160 14.93 -7.46 -1.70
C VAL A 160 15.36 -8.74 -0.98
N PRO A 161 15.84 -8.66 0.26
CA PRO A 161 16.18 -9.88 1.01
C PRO A 161 14.93 -10.75 1.12
N ALA A 162 15.06 -12.05 0.85
CA ALA A 162 13.97 -12.99 1.07
C ALA A 162 13.45 -12.82 2.51
N ALA A 163 12.13 -12.93 2.70
CA ALA A 163 11.58 -13.11 4.03
C ALA A 163 12.25 -14.38 4.59
N GLY A 164 13.20 -14.20 5.51
CA GLY A 164 14.05 -15.29 5.97
C GLY A 164 13.21 -16.52 6.32
N THR A 165 13.51 -17.65 5.70
CA THR A 165 13.13 -18.95 6.24
C THR A 165 13.85 -19.07 7.58
N GLU A 166 13.11 -18.90 8.67
CA GLU A 166 13.60 -19.23 10.01
C GLU A 166 14.01 -20.71 10.03
N GLY A 167 15.29 -20.94 10.25
CA GLY A 167 15.90 -22.24 10.41
C GLY A 167 17.30 -22.07 10.97
N ASP A 168 17.42 -22.00 12.29
CA ASP A 168 18.03 -23.04 13.15
C ASP A 168 17.85 -22.67 14.64
#